data_AF-A0A7Y3GU64-F1
#
_entry.id   AF-A0A7Y3GU64-F1
#
_cell.length_a   1.000
_cell.length_b   1.000
_cell.length_c   1.000
_cell.angle_alpha   90.00
_cell.angle_beta   90.00
_cell.angle_gamma   90.00
#
_symmetry.space_group_name_H-M   'P 1'
#
loop_
_entity.id
_entity.type
_entity.pdbx_description
1 polymer ?
#
loop_
_entity_poly.entity_id
_entity_poly.type
_entity_poly.pdbx_seq_one_letter_code
_entity_poly.pdbx_strand_id
1 'polypeptide(L)'
;SSYNVFTLPSESPNHGSRQLISDAADVNSSPFGWHDVDGIAGADFTITRGNNVWAQEDRNGNGGTGYAPDGTSALNFDFPLDFDQPPAGYEDAAITNLFYTNNMMHDIWYNHGFDEVSGNFQANNYGNGGLEGDFVFADAQDGSGVNNATFGTPDDGQNPRMTMFLWNPVGPPGNPLIINTGSLAGEYSGVPATFGEPLTATPITSNLVLAVDNNNGGTSTDMYDACDDITNSSELIGNIAVLKRGDCEFGIKILRVELEGAIAAIVVNNVPDAPISMGPGQFGDNVNIPSIMVSQADGEAIIAALINGDTISASLVNNGPYQVDGDFDNGIVAHEYGHGISNRLTGGPSNTGCLFNLEQMGEGWSDWFGLMITMKASDTEANARGIATYAIGQPTTGQGIRPARYSPDFGVNAFTYGDTNNEGLSVPHGVGFVWATVLWDLTWAYIDKYGFDSDLYNGDGGNNKIMKLVIDGLKLQPCNPGFIDGRDALLAADMATTGGVDQCMIWEIFSKRGLGYGAMQGDTASRTDQVQSFTLPPENDSSLANCSSLSIDDVERSRVNIYPNPAKSKLNIETISTFGDITVSIVDLNGRTILTKTFNALGNKLILDISGLEKGLYLLEIKGETFTSSEKIIKN
;
A
#
# COMPACT_ATOMS: atom_id res chain seq x y z
N SER A 1 4.39 15.76 19.59
CA SER A 1 4.95 15.93 18.22
C SER A 1 3.81 16.06 17.22
N SER A 2 4.05 16.51 15.99
CA SER A 2 3.02 16.62 14.95
C SER A 2 3.53 16.22 13.56
N TYR A 3 2.67 15.59 12.76
CA TYR A 3 3.02 15.00 11.45
C TYR A 3 1.92 15.27 10.42
N ASN A 4 2.26 15.82 9.25
CA ASN A 4 1.33 16.03 8.14
C ASN A 4 1.42 14.89 7.11
N VAL A 5 0.57 13.87 7.27
CA VAL A 5 0.72 12.54 6.64
C VAL A 5 -0.61 12.02 6.10
N PHE A 6 -0.59 10.98 5.28
CA PHE A 6 -1.80 10.23 4.95
C PHE A 6 -2.14 9.33 6.13
N THR A 7 -2.99 9.83 7.02
CA THR A 7 -3.34 9.13 8.26
C THR A 7 -4.13 7.86 8.00
N LEU A 8 -3.82 6.79 8.72
CA LEU A 8 -4.64 5.58 8.68
C LEU A 8 -6.10 5.88 9.08
N PRO A 9 -7.11 5.27 8.42
CA PRO A 9 -7.01 4.19 7.43
C PRO A 9 -6.87 4.65 5.97
N SER A 10 -6.38 5.87 5.68
CA SER A 10 -6.07 6.26 4.31
C SER A 10 -4.87 5.46 3.79
N GLU A 11 -5.09 4.61 2.78
CA GLU A 11 -4.04 3.76 2.21
C GLU A 11 -2.99 4.59 1.45
N SER A 12 -3.41 5.56 0.65
CA SER A 12 -2.49 6.32 -0.22
C SER A 12 -3.15 7.60 -0.76
N PRO A 13 -2.46 8.46 -1.54
CA PRO A 13 -2.99 9.74 -2.00
C PRO A 13 -4.26 9.67 -2.86
N ASN A 14 -4.52 8.56 -3.57
CA ASN A 14 -5.77 8.38 -4.30
C ASN A 14 -6.94 7.93 -3.40
N HIS A 15 -6.69 7.61 -2.12
CA HIS A 15 -7.71 7.17 -1.15
C HIS A 15 -8.14 8.25 -0.16
N GLY A 16 -7.38 9.34 -0.04
CA GLY A 16 -7.64 10.40 0.93
C GLY A 16 -6.61 11.53 0.85
N SER A 17 -6.82 12.59 1.63
CA SER A 17 -5.89 13.71 1.75
C SER A 17 -5.07 13.60 3.02
N ARG A 18 -3.91 14.26 3.05
CA ARG A 18 -3.09 14.36 4.26
C ARG A 18 -3.83 15.09 5.38
N GLN A 19 -3.48 14.75 6.62
CA GLN A 19 -3.94 15.41 7.82
C GLN A 19 -2.75 15.67 8.76
N LEU A 20 -2.76 16.84 9.39
CA LEU A 20 -1.85 17.16 10.48
C LEU A 20 -2.36 16.53 11.77
N ILE A 21 -1.69 15.49 12.24
CA ILE A 21 -1.97 14.83 13.52
C ILE A 21 -0.97 15.27 14.58
N SER A 22 -1.36 15.21 15.84
CA SER A 22 -0.51 15.54 16.98
C SER A 22 -0.56 14.42 18.01
N ASP A 23 0.58 14.19 18.67
CA ASP A 23 0.74 13.20 19.75
C ASP A 23 0.20 11.81 19.37
N ALA A 24 0.62 11.34 18.19
CA ALA A 24 0.13 10.13 17.56
C ALA A 24 0.61 8.82 18.20
N ALA A 25 1.63 8.88 19.05
CA ALA A 25 2.23 7.71 19.69
C ALA A 25 1.26 7.07 20.68
N ASP A 26 1.13 5.74 20.62
CA ASP A 26 0.39 5.00 21.63
C ASP A 26 1.18 4.91 22.94
N VAL A 27 0.51 5.16 24.06
CA VAL A 27 1.18 5.25 25.37
C VAL A 27 1.58 3.89 25.94
N ASN A 28 1.03 2.79 25.43
CA ASN A 28 1.38 1.45 25.91
C ASN A 28 2.61 0.93 25.17
N SER A 29 2.62 1.02 23.84
CA SER A 29 3.72 0.53 23.00
C SER A 29 4.87 1.53 22.85
N SER A 30 4.58 2.83 22.87
CA SER A 30 5.56 3.91 22.74
C SER A 30 5.47 4.90 23.92
N PRO A 31 5.75 4.47 25.17
CA PRO A 31 5.49 5.24 26.39
C PRO A 31 6.24 6.58 26.49
N PHE A 32 7.32 6.75 25.73
CA PHE A 32 8.12 7.98 25.67
C PHE A 32 7.94 8.76 24.35
N GLY A 33 7.01 8.32 23.50
CA GLY A 33 6.79 8.84 22.16
C GLY A 33 7.79 8.30 21.14
N TRP A 34 7.62 8.70 19.88
CA TRP A 34 8.39 8.13 18.76
C TRP A 34 9.79 8.70 18.55
N HIS A 35 10.26 9.61 19.41
CA HIS A 35 11.54 10.32 19.26
C HIS A 35 12.52 10.11 20.42
N ASP A 36 12.22 9.14 21.26
CA ASP A 36 13.01 8.71 22.42
C ASP A 36 13.63 7.34 22.13
N VAL A 37 14.83 7.08 22.64
CA VAL A 37 15.48 5.76 22.61
C VAL A 37 16.01 5.34 23.98
N ASP A 38 16.13 6.24 24.95
CA ASP A 38 16.74 5.94 26.24
C ASP A 38 15.73 5.69 27.38
N GLY A 39 14.44 5.90 27.14
CA GLY A 39 13.38 5.74 28.13
C GLY A 39 13.36 6.85 29.18
N ILE A 40 13.90 8.03 28.87
CA ILE A 40 13.90 9.19 29.75
C ILE A 40 13.05 10.29 29.11
N ALA A 41 11.96 10.65 29.81
CA ALA A 41 11.02 11.67 29.35
C ALA A 41 11.69 12.89 28.69
N GLY A 42 11.49 12.99 27.38
CA GLY A 42 12.18 13.93 26.50
C GLY A 42 12.26 13.32 25.11
N ALA A 43 12.65 14.11 24.12
CA ALA A 43 13.01 13.57 22.81
C ALA A 43 14.54 13.58 22.70
N ASP A 44 15.10 12.43 22.32
CA ASP A 44 16.52 12.27 22.02
C ASP A 44 16.86 12.80 20.63
N PHE A 45 15.89 12.72 19.72
CA PHE A 45 16.02 13.14 18.34
C PHE A 45 14.96 14.15 17.95
N THR A 46 15.36 15.14 17.13
CA THR A 46 14.41 16.07 16.49
C THR A 46 14.09 15.69 15.04
N ILE A 47 14.74 14.64 14.53
CA ILE A 47 14.52 14.07 13.20
C ILE A 47 13.56 12.87 13.25
N THR A 48 13.19 12.29 12.11
CA THR A 48 12.38 11.05 11.96
C THR A 48 13.10 9.79 12.47
N ARG A 49 13.41 9.77 13.75
CA ARG A 49 14.11 8.68 14.45
C ARG A 49 13.65 8.59 15.90
N GLY A 50 13.49 7.36 16.38
CA GLY A 50 13.37 7.03 17.81
C GLY A 50 13.39 5.53 18.02
N ASN A 51 12.66 5.06 19.04
CA ASN A 51 12.76 3.68 19.52
C ASN A 51 12.39 2.63 18.46
N ASN A 52 11.39 2.92 17.63
CA ASN A 52 10.76 1.90 16.77
C ASN A 52 11.39 1.87 15.36
N VAL A 53 11.79 3.04 14.87
CA VAL A 53 12.23 3.24 13.49
C VAL A 53 13.15 4.46 13.35
N TRP A 54 14.10 4.37 12.42
CA TRP A 54 14.81 5.49 11.84
C TRP A 54 14.45 5.56 10.35
N ALA A 55 13.61 6.52 9.98
CA ALA A 55 13.27 6.78 8.59
C ALA A 55 14.23 7.83 8.00
N GLN A 56 14.77 7.53 6.83
CA GLN A 56 15.82 8.32 6.17
C GLN A 56 15.76 8.14 4.64
N GLU A 57 16.42 9.01 3.92
CA GLU A 57 16.64 8.89 2.47
C GLU A 57 17.77 7.90 2.15
N ASP A 58 17.65 7.14 1.04
CA ASP A 58 18.75 6.33 0.49
C ASP A 58 18.75 6.31 -1.06
N ARG A 59 18.61 7.46 -1.73
CA ARG A 59 18.55 7.52 -3.22
C ARG A 59 19.81 7.04 -3.91
N ASN A 60 20.92 6.92 -3.18
CA ASN A 60 22.15 6.36 -3.72
C ASN A 60 22.17 4.81 -3.66
N GLY A 61 21.22 4.19 -2.93
CA GLY A 61 21.02 2.75 -2.83
C GLY A 61 22.21 1.99 -2.24
N ASN A 62 23.05 2.66 -1.44
CA ASN A 62 24.28 2.07 -0.90
C ASN A 62 24.06 1.32 0.41
N GLY A 63 22.89 1.48 0.99
CA GLY A 63 22.49 0.82 2.20
C GLY A 63 23.04 1.39 3.51
N GLY A 64 23.42 2.67 3.50
CA GLY A 64 24.02 3.37 4.62
C GLY A 64 23.04 4.25 5.38
N THR A 65 23.55 5.35 5.92
CA THR A 65 22.73 6.38 6.57
C THR A 65 22.60 7.58 5.65
N GLY A 66 21.38 8.09 5.49
CA GLY A 66 21.11 9.25 4.66
C GLY A 66 20.44 10.39 5.40
N TYR A 67 19.80 11.27 4.63
CA TYR A 67 19.13 12.44 5.15
C TYR A 67 17.84 12.06 5.90
N ALA A 68 17.51 12.77 6.98
CA ALA A 68 16.24 12.63 7.70
C ALA A 68 15.72 14.02 8.06
N PRO A 69 14.44 14.34 7.81
CA PRO A 69 13.89 15.66 8.05
C PRO A 69 13.86 16.00 9.55
N ASP A 70 14.15 17.26 9.88
CA ASP A 70 14.21 17.78 11.25
C ASP A 70 12.95 18.59 11.60
N GLY A 71 12.16 18.08 12.54
CA GLY A 71 10.97 18.74 13.09
C GLY A 71 11.29 19.82 14.11
N THR A 72 12.56 20.13 14.35
CA THR A 72 13.10 21.04 15.37
C THR A 72 12.78 20.59 16.79
N SER A 73 13.08 21.41 17.81
CA SER A 73 12.69 21.12 19.19
C SER A 73 11.18 21.06 19.41
N ALA A 74 10.38 21.55 18.47
CA ALA A 74 8.92 21.44 18.49
C ALA A 74 8.40 20.07 18.00
N LEU A 75 9.24 19.27 17.33
CA LEU A 75 8.86 18.03 16.66
C LEU A 75 7.67 18.23 15.71
N ASN A 76 7.72 19.27 14.88
CA ASN A 76 6.67 19.62 13.92
C ASN A 76 7.10 19.26 12.50
N PHE A 77 6.62 18.12 12.01
CA PHE A 77 6.88 17.57 10.68
C PHE A 77 5.72 17.91 9.72
N ASP A 78 5.48 19.21 9.52
CA ASP A 78 4.49 19.75 8.60
C ASP A 78 5.17 20.27 7.33
N PHE A 79 5.52 19.34 6.44
CA PHE A 79 6.23 19.64 5.20
C PHE A 79 5.29 19.75 3.98
N PRO A 80 5.58 20.65 3.04
CA PRO A 80 4.82 20.75 1.80
C PRO A 80 4.92 19.48 0.98
N LEU A 81 3.87 19.17 0.22
CA LEU A 81 3.83 18.07 -0.74
C LEU A 81 3.26 18.61 -2.04
N ASP A 82 4.05 18.49 -3.10
CA ASP A 82 3.69 18.90 -4.46
C ASP A 82 4.13 17.79 -5.42
N PHE A 83 3.18 17.12 -6.04
CA PHE A 83 3.45 16.02 -6.98
C PHE A 83 3.81 16.53 -8.39
N ASP A 84 3.71 17.84 -8.65
CA ASP A 84 4.07 18.45 -9.94
C ASP A 84 5.60 18.75 -10.03
N GLN A 85 6.41 17.91 -9.36
CA GLN A 85 7.88 17.94 -9.38
C GLN A 85 8.48 16.55 -9.12
N PRO A 86 9.78 16.33 -9.37
CA PRO A 86 10.46 15.08 -9.04
C PRO A 86 10.40 14.74 -7.54
N PRO A 87 10.40 13.44 -7.15
CA PRO A 87 10.30 13.01 -5.76
C PRO A 87 11.30 13.62 -4.77
N ALA A 88 12.50 13.94 -5.24
CA ALA A 88 13.51 14.65 -4.45
C ALA A 88 13.02 16.00 -3.88
N GLY A 89 12.07 16.67 -4.53
CA GLY A 89 11.55 17.97 -4.11
C GLY A 89 10.55 17.91 -2.95
N TYR A 90 10.12 16.72 -2.54
CA TYR A 90 9.19 16.50 -1.42
C TYR A 90 9.64 15.37 -0.47
N GLU A 91 10.95 15.07 -0.44
CA GLU A 91 11.52 13.98 0.36
C GLU A 91 11.18 14.10 1.86
N ASP A 92 11.13 15.32 2.42
CA ASP A 92 10.75 15.54 3.82
C ASP A 92 9.34 14.99 4.14
N ALA A 93 8.38 15.21 3.23
CA ALA A 93 7.01 14.73 3.39
C ALA A 93 6.94 13.20 3.22
N ALA A 94 7.71 12.63 2.29
CA ALA A 94 7.77 11.20 2.05
C ALA A 94 8.36 10.46 3.27
N ILE A 95 9.54 10.88 3.75
CA ILE A 95 10.20 10.30 4.92
C ILE A 95 9.34 10.45 6.17
N THR A 96 8.64 11.57 6.33
CA THR A 96 7.69 11.76 7.44
C THR A 96 6.51 10.78 7.37
N ASN A 97 5.96 10.51 6.19
CA ASN A 97 4.89 9.52 6.01
C ASN A 97 5.39 8.10 6.30
N LEU A 98 6.59 7.75 5.80
CA LEU A 98 7.25 6.46 6.08
C LEU A 98 7.48 6.24 7.57
N PHE A 99 8.00 7.28 8.26
CA PHE A 99 8.20 7.28 9.71
C PHE A 99 6.89 7.07 10.47
N TYR A 100 5.84 7.80 10.09
CA TYR A 100 4.52 7.66 10.69
C TYR A 100 4.00 6.23 10.53
N THR A 101 3.99 5.67 9.32
CA THR A 101 3.39 4.36 9.06
C THR A 101 4.17 3.22 9.73
N ASN A 102 5.50 3.28 9.78
CA ASN A 102 6.31 2.33 10.54
C ASN A 102 5.99 2.35 12.04
N ASN A 103 5.86 3.54 12.64
CA ASN A 103 5.48 3.66 14.05
C ASN A 103 4.04 3.20 14.31
N MET A 104 3.11 3.46 13.39
CA MET A 104 1.74 2.95 13.49
C MET A 104 1.71 1.42 13.43
N MET A 105 2.48 0.82 12.53
CA MET A 105 2.63 -0.64 12.47
C MET A 105 3.17 -1.19 13.79
N HIS A 106 4.25 -0.60 14.32
CA HIS A 106 4.76 -0.96 15.64
C HIS A 106 3.67 -0.90 16.71
N ASP A 107 3.03 0.26 16.88
CA ASP A 107 2.11 0.52 17.99
C ASP A 107 0.84 -0.33 17.92
N ILE A 108 0.28 -0.50 16.71
CA ILE A 108 -0.92 -1.33 16.51
C ILE A 108 -0.57 -2.79 16.84
N TRP A 109 0.47 -3.35 16.23
CA TRP A 109 0.76 -4.78 16.36
C TRP A 109 1.35 -5.16 17.72
N TYR A 110 2.00 -4.23 18.43
CA TYR A 110 2.35 -4.38 19.83
C TYR A 110 1.14 -4.76 20.68
N ASN A 111 0.04 -4.02 20.54
CA ASN A 111 -1.20 -4.24 21.29
C ASN A 111 -1.91 -5.57 20.91
N HIS A 112 -1.56 -6.17 19.76
CA HIS A 112 -2.00 -7.51 19.36
C HIS A 112 -1.01 -8.62 19.71
N GLY A 113 0.09 -8.29 20.37
CA GLY A 113 1.06 -9.24 20.92
C GLY A 113 2.36 -9.38 20.12
N PHE A 114 2.66 -8.52 19.15
CA PHE A 114 4.02 -8.39 18.63
C PHE A 114 4.84 -7.48 19.56
N ASP A 115 5.12 -8.00 20.74
CA ASP A 115 5.84 -7.34 21.84
C ASP A 115 7.33 -7.70 21.86
N GLU A 116 8.07 -7.17 22.83
CA GLU A 116 9.53 -7.33 22.92
C GLU A 116 9.95 -8.80 23.04
N VAL A 117 9.23 -9.60 23.85
CA VAL A 117 9.52 -11.03 24.01
C VAL A 117 9.25 -11.81 22.71
N SER A 118 8.32 -11.32 21.90
CA SER A 118 7.99 -11.88 20.59
C SER A 118 8.95 -11.42 19.49
N GLY A 119 9.97 -10.62 19.83
CA GLY A 119 10.98 -10.09 18.91
C GLY A 119 10.45 -9.00 18.01
N ASN A 120 9.77 -8.01 18.60
CA ASN A 120 9.44 -6.76 17.91
C ASN A 120 10.69 -5.91 17.62
N PHE A 121 10.49 -4.75 17.00
CA PHE A 121 11.59 -3.90 16.54
C PHE A 121 11.73 -2.66 17.42
N GLN A 122 12.66 -2.69 18.36
CA GLN A 122 12.85 -1.61 19.34
C GLN A 122 14.35 -1.39 19.64
N ALA A 123 14.77 -0.13 19.71
CA ALA A 123 16.12 0.24 20.14
C ALA A 123 16.34 -0.10 21.63
N ASN A 124 15.30 0.05 22.44
CA ASN A 124 15.27 -0.16 23.88
C ASN A 124 13.98 -0.88 24.24
N ASN A 125 14.11 -2.01 24.95
CA ASN A 125 12.98 -2.85 25.33
C ASN A 125 12.45 -2.51 26.72
N TYR A 126 13.01 -1.48 27.38
CA TYR A 126 12.62 -1.00 28.70
C TYR A 126 12.62 -2.09 29.79
N GLY A 127 13.40 -3.15 29.59
CA GLY A 127 13.47 -4.32 30.47
C GLY A 127 12.33 -5.33 30.31
N ASN A 128 11.51 -5.23 29.26
CA ASN A 128 10.36 -6.12 29.01
C ASN A 128 10.73 -7.50 28.43
N GLY A 129 12.00 -7.72 28.06
CA GLY A 129 12.49 -8.96 27.47
C GLY A 129 12.93 -8.77 26.02
N GLY A 130 13.09 -9.86 25.27
CA GLY A 130 13.62 -9.82 23.90
C GLY A 130 15.08 -9.39 23.81
N LEU A 131 15.58 -9.24 22.59
CA LEU A 131 16.87 -8.62 22.31
C LEU A 131 16.66 -7.22 21.70
N GLU A 132 17.04 -6.20 22.46
CA GLU A 132 16.92 -4.80 22.04
C GLU A 132 17.96 -4.38 21.00
N GLY A 133 17.82 -3.16 20.49
CA GLY A 133 18.78 -2.54 19.57
C GLY A 133 18.42 -2.74 18.10
N ASP A 134 17.18 -3.15 17.81
CA ASP A 134 16.75 -3.64 16.50
C ASP A 134 15.57 -2.88 15.90
N PHE A 135 15.49 -1.58 16.16
CA PHE A 135 14.62 -0.66 15.44
C PHE A 135 14.77 -0.80 13.92
N VAL A 136 13.72 -0.45 13.17
CA VAL A 136 13.71 -0.53 11.71
C VAL A 136 14.53 0.60 11.07
N PHE A 137 15.46 0.29 10.16
CA PHE A 137 15.93 1.26 9.17
C PHE A 137 14.89 1.34 8.05
N ALA A 138 14.27 2.50 7.84
CA ALA A 138 13.26 2.69 6.80
C ALA A 138 13.78 3.69 5.78
N ASP A 139 14.20 3.18 4.62
CA ASP A 139 14.84 3.95 3.58
C ASP A 139 13.83 4.39 2.52
N ALA A 140 13.56 5.69 2.50
CA ALA A 140 12.69 6.36 1.55
C ALA A 140 13.43 6.62 0.22
N GLN A 141 12.68 6.55 -0.87
CA GLN A 141 13.16 6.78 -2.24
C GLN A 141 14.46 6.02 -2.56
N ASP A 142 14.61 4.79 -2.04
CA ASP A 142 15.83 4.01 -2.15
C ASP A 142 16.21 3.77 -3.62
N GLY A 143 17.46 4.09 -3.98
CA GLY A 143 17.94 4.07 -5.36
C GLY A 143 18.38 2.70 -5.87
N SER A 144 18.34 1.66 -5.05
CA SER A 144 18.74 0.30 -5.43
C SER A 144 17.69 -0.43 -6.27
N GLY A 145 16.46 0.09 -6.35
CA GLY A 145 15.35 -0.50 -7.08
C GLY A 145 14.31 0.50 -7.57
N VAL A 146 13.36 0.01 -8.36
CA VAL A 146 12.16 0.74 -8.82
C VAL A 146 10.97 -0.22 -8.94
N ASN A 147 9.74 0.30 -8.83
CA ASN A 147 8.48 -0.46 -8.98
C ASN A 147 8.33 -1.64 -8.00
N ASN A 148 8.88 -1.48 -6.79
CA ASN A 148 8.84 -2.50 -5.76
C ASN A 148 9.08 -1.88 -4.39
N ALA A 149 9.16 -2.70 -3.36
CA ALA A 149 9.77 -2.39 -2.08
C ALA A 149 10.37 -3.69 -1.50
N THR A 150 11.16 -3.62 -0.44
CA THR A 150 11.65 -4.81 0.26
C THR A 150 11.76 -4.63 1.77
N PHE A 151 11.74 -5.73 2.51
CA PHE A 151 12.03 -5.76 3.94
C PHE A 151 12.97 -6.90 4.32
N GLY A 152 14.21 -6.57 4.69
CA GLY A 152 15.18 -7.52 5.22
C GLY A 152 14.95 -7.76 6.71
N THR A 153 14.62 -8.99 7.11
CA THR A 153 14.36 -9.35 8.52
C THR A 153 15.46 -10.25 9.10
N PRO A 154 16.45 -9.72 9.81
CA PRO A 154 17.38 -10.54 10.57
C PRO A 154 16.74 -11.01 11.89
N ASP A 155 17.40 -11.96 12.56
CA ASP A 155 17.04 -12.43 13.90
C ASP A 155 16.96 -11.27 14.91
N ASP A 156 16.24 -11.50 16.01
CA ASP A 156 16.07 -10.57 17.14
C ASP A 156 17.38 -9.94 17.61
N GLY A 157 17.34 -8.63 17.90
CA GLY A 157 18.52 -7.86 18.30
C GLY A 157 19.41 -7.39 17.13
N GLN A 158 18.99 -7.60 15.88
CA GLN A 158 19.61 -7.00 14.70
C GLN A 158 18.59 -6.15 13.93
N ASN A 159 18.99 -4.95 13.49
CA ASN A 159 18.09 -4.03 12.82
C ASN A 159 17.59 -4.59 11.48
N PRO A 160 16.26 -4.72 11.29
CA PRO A 160 15.72 -4.94 9.96
C PRO A 160 15.84 -3.67 9.10
N ARG A 161 15.67 -3.85 7.79
CA ARG A 161 15.77 -2.75 6.84
C ARG A 161 14.65 -2.82 5.80
N MET A 162 13.83 -1.77 5.77
CA MET A 162 12.80 -1.54 4.77
C MET A 162 13.36 -0.61 3.69
N THR A 163 13.23 -0.98 2.43
CA THR A 163 13.58 -0.11 1.30
C THR A 163 12.34 0.17 0.47
N MET A 164 11.96 1.44 0.41
CA MET A 164 10.82 1.92 -0.36
C MET A 164 11.31 2.53 -1.66
N PHE A 165 10.81 2.04 -2.80
CA PHE A 165 11.26 2.53 -4.10
C PHE A 165 10.27 3.50 -4.73
N LEU A 166 10.83 4.28 -5.65
CA LEU A 166 10.05 5.01 -6.63
C LEU A 166 9.46 4.07 -7.68
N TRP A 167 8.26 4.40 -8.14
CA TRP A 167 7.53 3.68 -9.16
C TRP A 167 7.55 4.46 -10.47
N ASN A 168 7.53 3.74 -11.59
CA ASN A 168 7.57 4.33 -12.91
C ASN A 168 6.40 5.31 -13.09
N PRO A 169 6.65 6.44 -13.76
CA PRO A 169 5.62 7.42 -14.02
C PRO A 169 4.48 6.82 -14.83
N VAL A 170 3.25 7.20 -14.51
CA VAL A 170 2.05 6.72 -15.19
C VAL A 170 1.60 7.74 -16.22
N GLY A 171 1.54 7.33 -17.48
CA GLY A 171 1.15 8.18 -18.60
C GLY A 171 2.29 8.46 -19.58
N PRO A 172 2.00 9.10 -20.73
CA PRO A 172 3.03 9.48 -21.69
C PRO A 172 3.95 10.55 -21.10
N PRO A 173 5.26 10.55 -21.43
CA PRO A 173 6.17 11.64 -21.10
C PRO A 173 5.60 13.00 -21.48
N GLY A 174 5.66 13.94 -20.56
CA GLY A 174 5.39 15.35 -20.81
C GLY A 174 6.35 15.90 -21.84
N ASN A 175 5.90 16.90 -22.58
CA ASN A 175 6.69 17.52 -23.65
C ASN A 175 7.88 18.28 -23.04
N PRO A 176 9.14 17.91 -23.34
CA PRO A 176 10.29 18.53 -22.70
C PRO A 176 10.70 19.87 -23.34
N LEU A 177 10.16 20.20 -24.51
CA LEU A 177 10.41 21.45 -25.23
C LEU A 177 9.16 22.31 -25.27
N ILE A 178 9.27 23.53 -24.75
CA ILE A 178 8.23 24.56 -24.85
C ILE A 178 8.81 25.71 -25.66
N ILE A 179 8.24 26.01 -26.83
CA ILE A 179 8.58 27.22 -27.58
C ILE A 179 7.69 28.36 -27.07
N ASN A 180 8.32 29.36 -26.46
CA ASN A 180 7.63 30.42 -25.72
C ASN A 180 7.12 31.56 -26.62
N THR A 181 7.74 31.74 -27.80
CA THR A 181 7.50 32.90 -28.67
C THR A 181 7.53 32.53 -30.15
N GLY A 182 6.77 33.26 -30.97
CA GLY A 182 6.81 33.15 -32.43
C GLY A 182 5.70 32.28 -33.02
N SER A 183 5.79 32.02 -34.33
CA SER A 183 4.81 31.22 -35.09
C SER A 183 4.84 29.72 -34.74
N LEU A 184 5.92 29.26 -34.13
CA LEU A 184 6.12 27.90 -33.62
C LEU A 184 5.84 27.79 -32.11
N ALA A 185 5.14 28.76 -31.49
CA ALA A 185 4.84 28.67 -30.07
C ALA A 185 3.96 27.45 -29.75
N GLY A 186 4.36 26.67 -28.76
CA GLY A 186 3.68 25.42 -28.40
C GLY A 186 4.59 24.46 -27.64
N GLU A 187 4.04 23.31 -27.27
CA GLU A 187 4.76 22.22 -26.64
C GLU A 187 5.10 21.14 -27.66
N TYR A 188 6.30 20.58 -27.53
CA TYR A 188 6.87 19.64 -28.48
C TYR A 188 7.40 18.40 -27.76
N SER A 189 7.05 17.23 -28.28
CA SER A 189 7.59 15.97 -27.79
C SER A 189 9.08 15.87 -28.07
N GLY A 190 9.80 15.22 -27.17
CA GLY A 190 11.23 14.99 -27.29
C GLY A 190 11.68 13.90 -26.33
N VAL A 191 12.87 13.36 -26.58
CA VAL A 191 13.47 12.31 -25.75
C VAL A 191 14.79 12.83 -25.18
N PRO A 192 14.92 12.96 -23.84
CA PRO A 192 16.17 13.35 -23.21
C PRO A 192 17.33 12.39 -23.51
N ALA A 193 18.56 12.90 -23.51
CA ALA A 193 19.76 12.06 -23.55
C ALA A 193 19.90 11.21 -22.28
N THR A 194 20.59 10.07 -22.39
CA THR A 194 20.96 9.26 -21.20
C THR A 194 22.30 9.67 -20.58
N PHE A 195 22.77 10.87 -20.90
CA PHE A 195 24.07 11.42 -20.51
C PHE A 195 24.00 12.94 -20.48
N GLY A 196 25.01 13.57 -19.89
CA GLY A 196 24.92 14.98 -19.51
C GLY A 196 24.06 15.19 -18.28
N GLU A 197 23.88 16.45 -17.91
CA GLU A 197 22.96 16.81 -16.81
C GLU A 197 21.51 16.48 -17.22
N PRO A 198 20.70 15.90 -16.33
CA PRO A 198 19.30 15.61 -16.63
C PRO A 198 18.47 16.91 -16.71
N LEU A 199 17.38 16.88 -17.47
CA LEU A 199 16.38 17.95 -17.37
C LEU A 199 15.76 17.94 -15.97
N THR A 200 15.57 19.14 -15.41
CA THR A 200 14.92 19.34 -14.12
C THR A 200 13.52 19.94 -14.30
N ALA A 201 12.71 19.96 -13.26
CA ALA A 201 11.44 20.69 -13.27
C ALA A 201 11.63 22.22 -13.37
N THR A 202 12.82 22.74 -13.08
CA THR A 202 13.14 24.15 -13.31
C THR A 202 13.48 24.34 -14.79
N PRO A 203 12.68 25.10 -15.57
CA PRO A 203 12.91 25.22 -17.01
C PRO A 203 14.18 26.01 -17.33
N ILE A 204 15.04 25.46 -18.19
CA ILE A 204 16.15 26.21 -18.80
C ILE A 204 15.58 27.01 -19.95
N THR A 205 15.46 28.33 -19.77
CA THR A 205 14.82 29.22 -20.74
C THR A 205 15.85 30.16 -21.36
N SER A 206 16.01 30.09 -22.68
CA SER A 206 16.87 31.00 -23.44
C SER A 206 16.46 31.03 -24.92
N ASN A 207 17.24 31.69 -25.77
CA ASN A 207 17.00 31.65 -27.21
C ASN A 207 17.55 30.36 -27.82
N LEU A 208 16.89 29.88 -28.87
CA LEU A 208 17.39 28.83 -29.74
C LEU A 208 18.39 29.42 -30.73
N VAL A 209 19.55 28.78 -30.89
CA VAL A 209 20.59 29.15 -31.85
C VAL A 209 21.01 27.92 -32.62
N LEU A 210 20.95 27.99 -33.95
CA LEU A 210 21.42 26.91 -34.82
C LEU A 210 22.95 26.84 -34.77
N ALA A 211 23.50 25.70 -34.37
CA ALA A 211 24.94 25.48 -34.38
C ALA A 211 25.43 25.38 -35.83
N VAL A 212 26.51 26.10 -36.15
CA VAL A 212 27.12 26.10 -37.49
C VAL A 212 28.58 25.69 -37.38
N ASP A 213 28.97 24.62 -38.04
CA ASP A 213 30.36 24.11 -38.03
C ASP A 213 31.09 24.28 -39.37
N ASN A 214 32.39 23.94 -39.37
CA ASN A 214 33.27 24.08 -40.52
C ASN A 214 33.35 22.80 -41.38
N ASN A 215 32.55 22.72 -42.44
CA ASN A 215 32.58 21.58 -43.39
C ASN A 215 33.83 21.47 -44.29
N ASN A 216 34.94 22.11 -43.94
CA ASN A 216 36.11 22.19 -44.81
C ASN A 216 37.14 21.10 -44.45
N GLY A 217 36.86 19.86 -44.88
CA GLY A 217 37.76 18.70 -44.71
C GLY A 217 37.60 17.96 -43.38
N GLY A 218 36.44 18.11 -42.75
CA GLY A 218 36.07 17.51 -41.48
C GLY A 218 35.42 16.12 -41.58
N THR A 219 34.75 15.74 -40.51
CA THR A 219 34.08 14.46 -40.28
C THR A 219 32.72 14.38 -41.00
N SER A 220 32.06 15.53 -41.20
CA SER A 220 30.76 15.63 -41.87
C SER A 220 30.77 16.65 -43.00
N THR A 221 29.71 16.63 -43.81
CA THR A 221 29.42 17.64 -44.83
C THR A 221 28.12 18.40 -44.56
N ASP A 222 27.44 18.11 -43.45
CA ASP A 222 26.26 18.83 -42.99
C ASP A 222 26.68 19.91 -41.99
N MET A 223 26.49 21.18 -42.35
CA MET A 223 27.00 22.32 -41.58
C MET A 223 26.30 22.53 -40.23
N TYR A 224 25.22 21.79 -39.98
CA TYR A 224 24.37 21.97 -38.81
C TYR A 224 24.44 20.78 -37.85
N ASP A 225 25.30 19.81 -38.11
CA ASP A 225 25.35 18.60 -37.31
C ASP A 225 26.36 18.66 -36.15
N ALA A 226 27.21 19.69 -36.08
CA ALA A 226 28.24 19.87 -35.06
C ALA A 226 29.26 18.72 -35.03
N CYS A 227 29.51 18.09 -36.17
CA CYS A 227 30.55 17.08 -36.31
C CYS A 227 31.95 17.65 -36.54
N ASP A 228 32.05 18.95 -36.80
CA ASP A 228 33.31 19.65 -36.97
C ASP A 228 33.41 20.87 -36.04
N ASP A 229 34.43 21.72 -36.20
CA ASP A 229 34.64 22.85 -35.30
C ASP A 229 33.55 23.91 -35.50
N ILE A 230 32.95 24.35 -34.40
CA ILE A 230 31.90 25.36 -34.41
C ILE A 230 32.46 26.72 -34.84
N THR A 231 31.71 27.43 -35.69
CA THR A 231 32.13 28.70 -36.29
C THR A 231 31.34 29.91 -35.77
N ASN A 232 30.17 29.70 -35.17
CA ASN A 232 29.31 30.76 -34.62
C ASN A 232 29.27 30.79 -33.09
N SER A 233 30.39 30.50 -32.43
CA SER A 233 30.49 30.39 -30.97
C SER A 233 29.94 31.60 -30.20
N SER A 234 30.15 32.83 -30.69
CA SER A 234 29.63 34.04 -30.06
C SER A 234 28.10 34.08 -29.93
N GLU A 235 27.38 33.33 -30.78
CA GLU A 235 25.92 33.24 -30.75
C GLU A 235 25.44 32.16 -29.77
N LEU A 236 26.25 31.13 -29.51
CA LEU A 236 25.87 30.00 -28.64
C LEU A 236 25.98 30.32 -27.14
N ILE A 237 26.85 31.26 -26.75
CA ILE A 237 27.09 31.62 -25.34
C ILE A 237 25.77 31.98 -24.64
N GLY A 238 25.37 31.17 -23.66
CA GLY A 238 24.16 31.37 -22.85
C GLY A 238 22.84 30.97 -23.53
N ASN A 239 22.90 30.37 -24.72
CA ASN A 239 21.73 29.97 -25.51
C ASN A 239 21.60 28.45 -25.63
N ILE A 240 20.44 28.01 -26.12
CA ILE A 240 20.15 26.59 -26.37
C ILE A 240 20.55 26.28 -27.81
N ALA A 241 21.50 25.37 -27.99
CA ALA A 241 21.99 24.99 -29.30
C ALA A 241 20.98 24.07 -30.01
N VAL A 242 20.69 24.32 -31.28
CA VAL A 242 19.94 23.42 -32.16
C VAL A 242 20.91 22.83 -33.17
N LEU A 243 20.94 21.52 -33.32
CA LEU A 243 21.87 20.81 -34.19
C LEU A 243 21.22 19.54 -34.77
N LYS A 244 21.74 19.03 -35.87
CA LYS A 244 21.24 17.82 -36.53
C LYS A 244 21.95 16.56 -36.05
N ARG A 245 21.20 15.48 -35.99
CA ARG A 245 21.77 14.13 -36.00
C ARG A 245 22.54 13.93 -37.31
N GLY A 246 23.74 13.37 -37.23
CA GLY A 246 24.65 13.24 -38.37
C GLY A 246 25.68 12.13 -38.17
N ASP A 247 26.87 12.32 -38.74
CA ASP A 247 27.85 11.24 -38.94
C ASP A 247 28.70 10.89 -37.72
N CYS A 248 28.81 11.80 -36.75
CA CYS A 248 29.52 11.60 -35.49
C CYS A 248 28.55 11.29 -34.33
N GLU A 249 29.10 10.76 -33.23
CA GLU A 249 28.32 10.37 -32.06
C GLU A 249 27.69 11.55 -31.31
N PHE A 250 26.64 11.29 -30.53
CA PHE A 250 25.91 12.35 -29.82
C PHE A 250 26.75 13.08 -28.78
N GLY A 251 27.56 12.34 -28.01
CA GLY A 251 28.42 12.91 -26.96
C GLY A 251 29.34 14.01 -27.49
N ILE A 252 30.04 13.78 -28.60
CA ILE A 252 30.96 14.79 -29.14
C ILE A 252 30.24 16.02 -29.69
N LYS A 253 29.08 15.85 -30.32
CA LYS A 253 28.29 16.95 -30.87
C LYS A 253 27.83 17.91 -29.76
N ILE A 254 27.31 17.35 -28.67
CA ILE A 254 26.82 18.13 -27.53
C ILE A 254 28.00 18.75 -26.77
N LEU A 255 29.08 18.00 -26.55
CA LEU A 255 30.29 18.53 -25.92
C LEU A 255 30.86 19.74 -26.68
N ARG A 256 30.83 19.73 -28.02
CA ARG A 256 31.32 20.86 -28.82
C ARG A 256 30.51 22.13 -28.60
N VAL A 257 29.18 22.05 -28.66
CA VAL A 257 28.35 23.24 -28.42
C VAL A 257 28.42 23.69 -26.96
N GLU A 258 28.60 22.77 -26.00
CA GLU A 258 28.87 23.10 -24.59
C GLU A 258 30.17 23.88 -24.43
N LEU A 259 31.26 23.44 -25.08
CA LEU A 259 32.56 24.12 -25.04
C LEU A 259 32.50 25.54 -25.64
N GLU A 260 31.57 25.80 -26.55
CA GLU A 260 31.28 27.14 -27.09
C GLU A 260 30.30 27.96 -26.23
N GLY A 261 29.86 27.42 -25.09
CA GLY A 261 29.07 28.12 -24.08
C GLY A 261 27.55 27.95 -24.21
N ALA A 262 27.07 26.98 -25.00
CA ALA A 262 25.66 26.59 -24.96
C ALA A 262 25.29 26.05 -23.57
N ILE A 263 24.08 26.33 -23.12
CA ILE A 263 23.59 25.91 -21.79
C ILE A 263 22.68 24.67 -21.84
N ALA A 264 22.24 24.29 -23.05
CA ALA A 264 21.51 23.06 -23.35
C ALA A 264 21.54 22.81 -24.86
N ALA A 265 21.15 21.61 -25.30
CA ALA A 265 21.15 21.23 -26.72
C ALA A 265 19.88 20.50 -27.18
N ILE A 266 19.44 20.78 -28.40
CA ILE A 266 18.33 20.12 -29.09
C ILE A 266 18.87 19.47 -30.35
N VAL A 267 18.88 18.13 -30.37
CA VAL A 267 19.28 17.34 -31.54
C VAL A 267 18.05 17.04 -32.40
N VAL A 268 18.07 17.46 -33.66
CA VAL A 268 17.02 17.17 -34.63
C VAL A 268 17.29 15.83 -35.29
N ASN A 269 16.34 14.89 -35.19
CA ASN A 269 16.47 13.60 -35.84
C ASN A 269 16.56 13.77 -37.37
N ASN A 270 17.45 13.04 -38.03
CA ASN A 270 17.69 13.16 -39.47
C ASN A 270 16.92 12.11 -40.31
N VAL A 271 16.08 11.30 -39.66
CA VAL A 271 15.17 10.34 -40.28
C VAL A 271 13.74 10.60 -39.79
N PRO A 272 12.69 10.30 -40.59
CA PRO A 272 11.30 10.61 -40.26
C PRO A 272 10.67 9.68 -39.20
N ASP A 273 11.48 8.98 -38.42
CA ASP A 273 11.05 8.08 -37.35
C ASP A 273 10.94 8.82 -36.00
N ALA A 274 10.35 8.15 -35.01
CA ALA A 274 10.27 8.66 -33.65
C ALA A 274 11.66 9.04 -33.11
N PRO A 275 11.78 10.13 -32.33
CA PRO A 275 13.01 10.44 -31.62
C PRO A 275 13.48 9.25 -30.78
N ILE A 276 14.79 9.08 -30.68
CA ILE A 276 15.40 7.99 -29.92
C ILE A 276 16.15 8.54 -28.71
N SER A 277 16.32 7.68 -27.70
CA SER A 277 17.23 7.98 -26.60
C SER A 277 18.65 8.06 -27.12
N MET A 278 19.30 9.21 -26.93
CA MET A 278 20.68 9.42 -27.37
C MET A 278 21.65 8.72 -26.41
N GLY A 279 22.52 7.86 -26.95
CA GLY A 279 23.57 7.19 -26.18
C GLY A 279 24.83 8.05 -26.02
N PRO A 280 25.60 7.86 -24.93
CA PRO A 280 26.73 8.72 -24.55
C PRO A 280 27.88 8.74 -25.56
N GLY A 281 28.14 7.62 -26.23
CA GLY A 281 29.36 7.47 -27.02
C GLY A 281 30.63 7.51 -26.16
N GLN A 282 31.77 7.85 -26.76
CA GLN A 282 33.06 7.99 -26.08
C GLN A 282 33.15 9.27 -25.22
N PHE A 283 32.45 10.35 -25.61
CA PHE A 283 32.58 11.66 -24.98
C PHE A 283 31.41 12.04 -24.05
N GLY A 284 30.42 11.17 -23.86
CA GLY A 284 29.22 11.47 -23.06
C GLY A 284 29.50 11.82 -21.61
N ASP A 285 30.52 11.19 -20.99
CA ASP A 285 30.93 11.45 -19.60
C ASP A 285 31.55 12.85 -19.40
N ASN A 286 31.87 13.56 -20.48
CA ASN A 286 32.42 14.91 -20.44
C ASN A 286 31.35 16.00 -20.60
N VAL A 287 30.12 15.64 -20.94
CA VAL A 287 29.02 16.57 -21.15
C VAL A 287 28.39 16.95 -19.82
N ASN A 288 28.15 18.24 -19.58
CA ASN A 288 27.56 18.77 -18.34
C ASN A 288 26.36 19.70 -18.62
N ILE A 289 25.80 19.66 -19.82
CA ILE A 289 24.55 20.35 -20.17
C ILE A 289 23.46 19.35 -20.54
N PRO A 290 22.18 19.65 -20.28
CA PRO A 290 21.09 18.80 -20.69
C PRO A 290 20.87 18.85 -22.20
N SER A 291 20.36 17.74 -22.74
CA SER A 291 20.00 17.68 -24.14
C SER A 291 18.79 16.78 -24.42
N ILE A 292 18.07 17.09 -25.49
CA ILE A 292 16.92 16.30 -25.99
C ILE A 292 17.05 16.04 -27.48
N MET A 293 16.39 14.98 -27.95
CA MET A 293 16.14 14.76 -29.36
C MET A 293 14.68 15.06 -29.70
N VAL A 294 14.45 15.82 -30.78
CA VAL A 294 13.11 16.08 -31.33
C VAL A 294 12.93 15.40 -32.69
N SER A 295 11.68 15.32 -33.14
CA SER A 295 11.34 14.69 -34.42
C SER A 295 11.99 15.44 -35.59
N GLN A 296 12.18 14.77 -36.72
CA GLN A 296 12.64 15.44 -37.95
C GLN A 296 11.67 16.55 -38.37
N ALA A 297 10.37 16.30 -38.29
CA ALA A 297 9.36 17.26 -38.75
C ALA A 297 9.39 18.56 -37.93
N ASP A 298 9.41 18.45 -36.60
CA ASP A 298 9.43 19.62 -35.70
C ASP A 298 10.77 20.33 -35.76
N GLY A 299 11.87 19.56 -35.74
CA GLY A 299 13.21 20.12 -35.75
C GLY A 299 13.56 20.85 -37.05
N GLU A 300 13.15 20.33 -38.22
CA GLU A 300 13.36 21.04 -39.49
C GLU A 300 12.52 22.32 -39.59
N ALA A 301 11.33 22.37 -38.98
CA ALA A 301 10.55 23.60 -38.90
C ALA A 301 11.25 24.67 -38.03
N ILE A 302 11.82 24.26 -36.90
CA ILE A 302 12.63 25.13 -36.03
C ILE A 302 13.87 25.64 -36.78
N ILE A 303 14.62 24.73 -37.42
CA ILE A 303 15.82 25.08 -38.20
C ILE A 303 15.48 26.05 -39.33
N ALA A 304 14.39 25.83 -40.06
CA ALA A 304 13.96 26.72 -41.14
C ALA A 304 13.62 28.13 -40.62
N ALA A 305 12.95 28.24 -39.47
CA ALA A 305 12.65 29.52 -38.84
C ALA A 305 13.92 30.26 -38.40
N LEU A 306 14.88 29.56 -37.77
CA LEU A 306 16.17 30.12 -37.37
C LEU A 306 16.98 30.62 -38.58
N ILE A 307 17.01 29.86 -39.67
CA ILE A 307 17.68 30.26 -40.93
C ILE A 307 17.02 31.51 -41.54
N ASN A 308 15.70 31.64 -41.40
CA ASN A 308 14.97 32.82 -41.86
C ASN A 308 15.19 34.07 -40.97
N GLY A 309 15.92 33.92 -39.86
CA GLY A 309 16.25 35.01 -38.94
C GLY A 309 15.24 35.22 -37.80
N ASP A 310 14.33 34.26 -37.58
CA ASP A 310 13.40 34.34 -36.46
C ASP A 310 14.15 34.19 -35.13
N THR A 311 13.81 35.03 -34.14
CA THR A 311 14.29 34.87 -32.77
C THR A 311 13.29 34.05 -31.98
N ILE A 312 13.69 32.83 -31.59
CA ILE A 312 12.83 31.88 -30.88
C ILE A 312 13.33 31.72 -29.45
N SER A 313 12.54 32.13 -28.46
CA SER A 313 12.76 31.73 -27.06
C SER A 313 12.10 30.39 -26.80
N ALA A 314 12.81 29.49 -26.12
CA ALA A 314 12.30 28.19 -25.72
C ALA A 314 12.75 27.83 -24.32
N SER A 315 12.02 26.90 -23.71
CA SER A 315 12.32 26.30 -22.44
C SER A 315 12.51 24.79 -22.60
N LEU A 316 13.59 24.26 -22.04
CA LEU A 316 13.76 22.83 -21.82
C LEU A 316 13.47 22.49 -20.37
N VAL A 317 12.57 21.54 -20.14
CA VAL A 317 12.06 21.20 -18.81
C VAL A 317 11.72 19.71 -18.75
N ASN A 318 11.95 19.09 -17.60
CA ASN A 318 11.33 17.80 -17.32
C ASN A 318 9.89 18.04 -16.89
N ASN A 319 8.94 17.93 -17.83
CA ASN A 319 7.51 18.21 -17.61
C ASN A 319 6.72 16.97 -17.13
N GLY A 320 7.39 16.03 -16.46
CA GLY A 320 6.79 14.80 -15.98
C GLY A 320 6.44 13.80 -17.10
N PRO A 321 5.56 12.81 -16.82
CA PRO A 321 5.06 12.49 -15.50
C PRO A 321 6.25 12.09 -14.62
N TYR A 322 6.24 12.56 -13.38
CA TYR A 322 7.28 12.21 -12.42
C TYR A 322 7.01 10.82 -11.86
N GLN A 323 8.06 10.17 -11.36
CA GLN A 323 7.91 8.89 -10.66
C GLN A 323 6.92 9.03 -9.51
N VAL A 324 6.16 7.97 -9.28
CA VAL A 324 5.23 7.90 -8.14
C VAL A 324 6.00 7.41 -6.93
N ASP A 325 5.88 8.09 -5.82
CA ASP A 325 6.64 7.76 -4.61
C ASP A 325 5.90 6.72 -3.75
N GLY A 326 6.50 5.54 -3.60
CA GLY A 326 5.95 4.42 -2.82
C GLY A 326 5.85 4.71 -1.33
N ASP A 327 6.61 5.68 -0.81
CA ASP A 327 6.61 6.09 0.60
C ASP A 327 5.25 6.66 1.07
N PHE A 328 4.40 7.08 0.13
CA PHE A 328 3.03 7.53 0.41
C PHE A 328 1.97 6.43 0.33
N ASP A 329 2.34 5.21 -0.09
CA ASP A 329 1.43 4.06 -0.09
C ASP A 329 1.58 3.28 1.21
N ASN A 330 0.78 3.63 2.21
CA ASN A 330 0.76 2.96 3.51
C ASN A 330 0.43 1.47 3.40
N GLY A 331 -0.25 1.04 2.32
CA GLY A 331 -0.49 -0.37 2.03
C GLY A 331 0.80 -1.11 1.70
N ILE A 332 1.68 -0.51 0.88
CA ILE A 332 3.01 -1.07 0.58
C ILE A 332 3.89 -1.04 1.84
N VAL A 333 3.96 0.10 2.55
CA VAL A 333 4.79 0.20 3.78
C VAL A 333 4.38 -0.86 4.81
N ALA A 334 3.08 -1.07 5.00
CA ALA A 334 2.57 -2.09 5.92
C ALA A 334 2.77 -3.52 5.41
N HIS A 335 2.73 -3.74 4.10
CA HIS A 335 3.11 -5.02 3.50
C HIS A 335 4.57 -5.36 3.86
N GLU A 336 5.49 -4.43 3.62
CA GLU A 336 6.90 -4.63 3.94
C GLU A 336 7.13 -4.89 5.44
N TYR A 337 6.50 -4.10 6.32
CA TYR A 337 6.59 -4.34 7.76
C TYR A 337 5.97 -5.71 8.16
N GLY A 338 4.95 -6.14 7.44
CA GLY A 338 4.33 -7.46 7.59
C GLY A 338 5.28 -8.63 7.35
N HIS A 339 6.28 -8.47 6.48
CA HIS A 339 7.38 -9.44 6.36
C HIS A 339 8.20 -9.52 7.64
N GLY A 340 8.49 -8.37 8.26
CA GLY A 340 9.17 -8.30 9.55
C GLY A 340 8.43 -9.09 10.63
N ILE A 341 7.14 -8.81 10.81
CA ILE A 341 6.29 -9.49 11.80
C ILE A 341 6.23 -10.99 11.54
N SER A 342 5.89 -11.40 10.32
CA SER A 342 5.72 -12.82 9.99
C SER A 342 7.02 -13.62 10.12
N ASN A 343 8.17 -13.06 9.71
CA ASN A 343 9.47 -13.73 9.85
C ASN A 343 9.95 -13.82 11.31
N ARG A 344 9.75 -12.78 12.13
CA ARG A 344 10.13 -12.82 13.57
C ARG A 344 9.27 -13.81 14.36
N LEU A 345 7.99 -13.91 14.04
CA LEU A 345 7.09 -14.79 14.78
C LEU A 345 7.21 -16.26 14.36
N THR A 346 7.37 -16.52 13.06
CA THR A 346 7.38 -17.91 12.53
C THR A 346 8.64 -18.65 12.94
N GLY A 347 8.50 -19.76 13.67
CA GLY A 347 9.66 -20.52 14.15
C GLY A 347 10.43 -19.83 15.30
N GLY A 348 9.96 -18.67 15.75
CA GLY A 348 10.50 -17.89 16.86
C GLY A 348 11.51 -16.81 16.48
N PRO A 349 11.68 -15.79 17.34
CA PRO A 349 12.38 -14.53 17.01
C PRO A 349 13.89 -14.70 16.72
N SER A 350 14.48 -15.81 17.13
CA SER A 350 15.89 -16.15 16.85
C SER A 350 16.09 -16.99 15.58
N ASN A 351 15.08 -17.10 14.71
CA ASN A 351 15.16 -17.89 13.49
C ASN A 351 14.24 -17.32 12.38
N THR A 352 14.70 -16.28 11.68
CA THR A 352 13.91 -15.65 10.62
C THR A 352 13.97 -16.38 9.27
N GLY A 353 14.66 -17.52 9.19
CA GLY A 353 14.83 -18.34 7.99
C GLY A 353 13.63 -19.23 7.63
N CYS A 354 12.44 -18.97 8.19
CA CYS A 354 11.35 -19.94 8.19
C CYS A 354 10.28 -19.75 7.11
N LEU A 355 10.34 -18.70 6.31
CA LEU A 355 9.36 -18.41 5.25
C LEU A 355 10.01 -18.32 3.86
N PHE A 356 10.90 -19.26 3.55
CA PHE A 356 11.62 -19.30 2.27
C PHE A 356 11.27 -20.53 1.41
N ASN A 357 10.38 -21.41 1.90
CA ASN A 357 9.94 -22.58 1.15
C ASN A 357 8.93 -22.20 0.03
N LEU A 358 8.69 -23.09 -0.94
CA LEU A 358 7.90 -22.74 -2.14
C LEU A 358 6.41 -22.54 -1.87
N GLU A 359 5.89 -23.13 -0.79
CA GLU A 359 4.50 -23.02 -0.34
C GLU A 359 4.29 -21.96 0.77
N GLN A 360 5.31 -21.14 1.04
CA GLN A 360 5.27 -20.19 2.15
C GLN A 360 4.20 -19.09 1.97
N MET A 361 3.66 -18.61 3.09
CA MET A 361 2.51 -17.69 3.14
C MET A 361 2.87 -16.22 3.43
N GLY A 362 4.17 -15.91 3.60
CA GLY A 362 4.80 -14.59 3.85
C GLY A 362 4.14 -13.43 3.14
N GLU A 363 4.15 -13.48 1.81
CA GLU A 363 3.51 -12.47 0.94
C GLU A 363 2.03 -12.28 1.24
N GLY A 364 1.34 -13.35 1.62
CA GLY A 364 -0.08 -13.32 1.95
C GLY A 364 -0.36 -12.69 3.32
N TRP A 365 0.47 -12.98 4.34
CA TRP A 365 0.36 -12.25 5.61
C TRP A 365 0.66 -10.78 5.42
N SER A 366 1.70 -10.43 4.64
CA SER A 366 2.06 -9.05 4.35
C SER A 366 0.93 -8.28 3.65
N ASP A 367 0.31 -8.84 2.61
CA ASP A 367 -0.88 -8.22 1.98
C ASP A 367 -2.01 -8.06 2.99
N TRP A 368 -2.26 -9.07 3.82
CA TRP A 368 -3.31 -9.02 4.83
C TRP A 368 -3.06 -7.93 5.88
N PHE A 369 -1.83 -7.78 6.36
CA PHE A 369 -1.44 -6.72 7.29
C PHE A 369 -1.76 -5.32 6.72
N GLY A 370 -1.39 -5.07 5.47
CA GLY A 370 -1.70 -3.81 4.78
C GLY A 370 -3.20 -3.58 4.60
N LEU A 371 -3.96 -4.62 4.25
CA LEU A 371 -5.43 -4.54 4.14
C LEU A 371 -6.10 -4.22 5.48
N MET A 372 -5.64 -4.81 6.58
CA MET A 372 -6.25 -4.63 7.90
C MET A 372 -6.10 -3.21 8.42
N ILE A 373 -4.89 -2.65 8.35
CA ILE A 373 -4.63 -1.30 8.89
C ILE A 373 -5.23 -0.17 8.02
N THR A 374 -5.61 -0.49 6.79
CA THR A 374 -6.27 0.44 5.85
C THR A 374 -7.76 0.14 5.66
N MET A 375 -8.33 -0.76 6.47
CA MET A 375 -9.76 -1.04 6.49
C MET A 375 -10.53 0.11 7.14
N LYS A 376 -11.69 0.47 6.58
CA LYS A 376 -12.54 1.54 7.09
C LYS A 376 -13.80 0.98 7.72
N ALA A 377 -14.34 1.67 8.72
CA ALA A 377 -15.64 1.32 9.31
C ALA A 377 -16.82 1.34 8.31
N SER A 378 -16.64 2.03 7.17
CA SER A 378 -17.63 2.06 6.07
C SER A 378 -17.48 0.92 5.07
N ASP A 379 -16.41 0.14 5.14
CA ASP A 379 -16.19 -0.98 4.23
C ASP A 379 -17.17 -2.12 4.55
N THR A 380 -17.47 -2.90 3.52
CA THR A 380 -18.33 -4.09 3.56
C THR A 380 -17.67 -5.20 2.74
N GLU A 381 -18.13 -6.44 2.89
CA GLU A 381 -17.65 -7.59 2.09
C GLU A 381 -17.74 -7.34 0.56
N ALA A 382 -18.64 -6.47 0.11
CA ALA A 382 -18.79 -6.11 -1.31
C ALA A 382 -17.68 -5.18 -1.82
N ASN A 383 -16.93 -4.53 -0.93
CA ASN A 383 -15.82 -3.63 -1.27
C ASN A 383 -14.55 -4.42 -1.58
N ALA A 384 -14.45 -4.95 -2.80
CA ALA A 384 -13.25 -5.65 -3.25
C ALA A 384 -12.01 -4.73 -3.31
N ARG A 385 -10.90 -5.16 -2.70
CA ARG A 385 -9.66 -4.37 -2.52
C ARG A 385 -8.51 -4.84 -3.42
N GLY A 386 -7.90 -3.92 -4.15
CA GLY A 386 -6.61 -4.16 -4.81
C GLY A 386 -5.45 -3.77 -3.90
N ILE A 387 -4.21 -4.05 -4.33
CA ILE A 387 -2.97 -3.66 -3.63
C ILE A 387 -2.15 -2.72 -4.53
N ALA A 388 -1.55 -1.67 -3.95
CA ALA A 388 -0.65 -0.74 -4.63
C ALA A 388 -1.30 0.02 -5.80
N THR A 389 -2.61 0.28 -5.75
CA THR A 389 -3.32 0.94 -6.87
C THR A 389 -2.79 2.34 -7.15
N TYR A 390 -2.36 3.07 -6.12
CA TYR A 390 -1.74 4.39 -6.27
C TYR A 390 -0.39 4.31 -6.99
N ALA A 391 0.47 3.39 -6.55
CA ALA A 391 1.83 3.24 -7.07
C ALA A 391 1.87 2.96 -8.59
N ILE A 392 0.85 2.29 -9.11
CA ILE A 392 0.68 1.99 -10.55
C ILE A 392 -0.38 2.86 -11.25
N GLY A 393 -0.85 3.93 -10.60
CA GLY A 393 -1.79 4.92 -11.16
C GLY A 393 -3.15 4.38 -11.57
N GLN A 394 -3.65 3.38 -10.84
CA GLN A 394 -5.01 2.86 -10.97
C GLN A 394 -5.98 3.64 -10.06
N PRO A 395 -7.29 3.65 -10.38
CA PRO A 395 -8.30 4.10 -9.43
C PRO A 395 -8.32 3.19 -8.20
N THR A 396 -8.90 3.65 -7.09
CA THR A 396 -9.03 2.88 -5.84
C THR A 396 -9.79 1.56 -6.00
N THR A 397 -10.59 1.43 -7.06
CA THR A 397 -11.30 0.18 -7.43
C THR A 397 -10.51 -0.72 -8.38
N GLY A 398 -9.27 -0.35 -8.71
CA GLY A 398 -8.38 -1.09 -9.61
C GLY A 398 -7.97 -2.45 -9.05
N GLN A 399 -7.46 -3.31 -9.94
CA GLN A 399 -6.99 -4.64 -9.56
C GLN A 399 -5.74 -4.57 -8.67
N GLY A 400 -4.88 -3.58 -8.88
CA GLY A 400 -3.57 -3.54 -8.27
C GLY A 400 -2.59 -4.51 -8.94
N ILE A 401 -1.59 -4.92 -8.17
CA ILE A 401 -0.47 -5.78 -8.63
C ILE A 401 -0.69 -7.28 -8.41
N ARG A 402 -1.86 -7.69 -7.89
CA ARG A 402 -2.19 -9.09 -7.61
C ARG A 402 -3.11 -9.69 -8.71
N PRO A 403 -3.23 -11.02 -8.83
CA PRO A 403 -4.04 -11.67 -9.87
C PRO A 403 -5.53 -11.30 -9.89
N ALA A 404 -6.10 -10.98 -8.73
CA ALA A 404 -7.43 -10.39 -8.60
C ALA A 404 -7.51 -9.49 -7.37
N ARG A 405 -8.62 -8.76 -7.20
CA ARG A 405 -8.90 -8.01 -5.98
C ARG A 405 -9.31 -8.97 -4.86
N TYR A 406 -8.94 -8.68 -3.62
CA TYR A 406 -9.40 -9.42 -2.44
C TYR A 406 -10.90 -9.20 -2.21
N SER A 407 -11.66 -10.30 -2.20
CA SER A 407 -13.13 -10.30 -2.08
C SER A 407 -13.66 -11.69 -1.69
N PRO A 408 -14.63 -11.78 -0.75
CA PRO A 408 -15.39 -13.00 -0.48
C PRO A 408 -16.31 -13.43 -1.63
N ASP A 409 -16.58 -12.53 -2.59
CA ASP A 409 -17.34 -12.82 -3.80
C ASP A 409 -16.46 -13.57 -4.83
N PHE A 410 -16.81 -14.84 -5.09
CA PHE A 410 -16.15 -15.71 -6.07
C PHE A 410 -16.30 -15.21 -7.52
N GLY A 411 -17.26 -14.33 -7.80
CA GLY A 411 -17.35 -13.63 -9.08
C GLY A 411 -16.23 -12.59 -9.29
N VAL A 412 -15.63 -12.10 -8.20
CA VAL A 412 -14.49 -11.16 -8.24
C VAL A 412 -13.17 -11.89 -8.03
N ASN A 413 -13.11 -12.82 -7.08
CA ASN A 413 -11.91 -13.60 -6.77
C ASN A 413 -12.29 -15.06 -6.51
N ALA A 414 -12.07 -15.91 -7.52
CA ALA A 414 -12.41 -17.33 -7.49
C ALA A 414 -11.24 -18.22 -7.04
N PHE A 415 -10.11 -17.67 -6.60
CA PHE A 415 -8.93 -18.45 -6.29
C PHE A 415 -9.14 -19.32 -5.04
N THR A 416 -8.56 -20.51 -5.11
CA THR A 416 -8.65 -21.61 -4.14
C THR A 416 -7.26 -22.20 -3.92
N TYR A 417 -7.12 -23.06 -2.92
CA TYR A 417 -5.85 -23.70 -2.60
C TYR A 417 -5.26 -24.46 -3.79
N GLY A 418 -6.07 -25.12 -4.62
CA GLY A 418 -5.58 -25.83 -5.80
C GLY A 418 -4.88 -24.94 -6.83
N ASP A 419 -5.15 -23.62 -6.81
CA ASP A 419 -4.47 -22.68 -7.70
C ASP A 419 -3.00 -22.49 -7.35
N THR A 420 -2.55 -22.84 -6.13
CA THR A 420 -1.12 -22.88 -5.81
C THR A 420 -0.36 -23.85 -6.71
N ASN A 421 -1.02 -24.83 -7.33
CA ASN A 421 -0.39 -25.74 -8.31
C ASN A 421 -0.23 -25.13 -9.71
N ASN A 422 -0.81 -23.97 -10.00
CA ASN A 422 -0.75 -23.35 -11.31
C ASN A 422 0.55 -22.59 -11.53
N GLU A 423 1.50 -23.16 -12.25
CA GLU A 423 2.82 -22.55 -12.56
C GLU A 423 2.75 -21.15 -13.20
N GLY A 424 1.58 -20.72 -13.71
CA GLY A 424 1.34 -19.34 -14.15
C GLY A 424 1.20 -18.31 -13.03
N LEU A 425 0.94 -18.72 -11.78
CA LEU A 425 1.01 -17.85 -10.61
C LEU A 425 2.46 -17.64 -10.18
N SER A 426 2.86 -16.41 -9.93
CA SER A 426 4.21 -16.08 -9.48
C SER A 426 4.53 -16.70 -8.11
N VAL A 427 5.81 -16.97 -7.87
CA VAL A 427 6.34 -17.33 -6.54
C VAL A 427 7.28 -16.23 -6.09
N PRO A 428 7.20 -15.75 -4.84
CA PRO A 428 6.23 -16.16 -3.82
C PRO A 428 4.85 -15.46 -3.94
N HIS A 429 4.79 -14.29 -4.58
CA HIS A 429 3.65 -13.37 -4.53
C HIS A 429 2.29 -13.98 -4.91
N GLY A 430 2.23 -14.78 -5.97
CA GLY A 430 1.00 -15.44 -6.42
C GLY A 430 0.53 -16.53 -5.46
N VAL A 431 1.45 -17.24 -4.80
CA VAL A 431 1.12 -18.20 -3.74
C VAL A 431 0.57 -17.46 -2.52
N GLY A 432 1.27 -16.43 -2.03
CA GLY A 432 0.79 -15.61 -0.92
C GLY A 432 -0.56 -14.95 -1.18
N PHE A 433 -0.83 -14.50 -2.41
CA PHE A 433 -2.14 -13.99 -2.81
C PHE A 433 -3.28 -15.00 -2.57
N VAL A 434 -3.05 -16.30 -2.80
CA VAL A 434 -4.05 -17.34 -2.48
C VAL A 434 -4.27 -17.42 -0.97
N TRP A 435 -3.21 -17.34 -0.16
CA TRP A 435 -3.33 -17.32 1.31
C TRP A 435 -4.12 -16.11 1.82
N ALA A 436 -3.72 -14.90 1.39
CA ALA A 436 -4.41 -13.65 1.73
C ALA A 436 -5.88 -13.67 1.32
N THR A 437 -6.21 -14.32 0.20
CA THR A 437 -7.60 -14.50 -0.25
C THR A 437 -8.42 -15.28 0.79
N VAL A 438 -7.87 -16.34 1.40
CA VAL A 438 -8.57 -17.08 2.47
C VAL A 438 -8.69 -16.27 3.75
N LEU A 439 -7.60 -15.59 4.15
CA LEU A 439 -7.62 -14.74 5.35
C LEU A 439 -8.57 -13.54 5.22
N TRP A 440 -8.74 -13.00 4.01
CA TRP A 440 -9.69 -11.92 3.76
C TRP A 440 -11.14 -12.37 3.93
N ASP A 441 -11.48 -13.56 3.45
CA ASP A 441 -12.80 -14.17 3.71
C ASP A 441 -13.02 -14.38 5.22
N LEU A 442 -11.98 -14.83 5.94
CA LEU A 442 -12.07 -15.05 7.39
C LEU A 442 -12.24 -13.75 8.15
N THR A 443 -11.57 -12.69 7.70
CA THR A 443 -11.67 -11.35 8.27
C THR A 443 -13.12 -10.86 8.25
N TRP A 444 -13.79 -10.97 7.10
CA TRP A 444 -15.21 -10.61 6.99
C TRP A 444 -16.10 -11.49 7.86
N ALA A 445 -15.84 -12.79 7.97
CA ALA A 445 -16.61 -13.67 8.85
C ALA A 445 -16.50 -13.25 10.34
N TYR A 446 -15.30 -12.87 10.79
CA TYR A 446 -15.10 -12.32 12.14
C TYR A 446 -15.84 -11.00 12.32
N ILE A 447 -15.77 -10.08 11.35
CA ILE A 447 -16.47 -8.79 11.39
C ILE A 447 -17.99 -8.98 11.39
N ASP A 448 -18.52 -9.93 10.62
CA ASP A 448 -19.95 -10.23 10.60
C ASP A 448 -20.43 -10.79 11.95
N LYS A 449 -19.61 -11.64 12.59
CA LYS A 449 -19.93 -12.24 13.89
C LYS A 449 -19.83 -11.25 15.05
N TYR A 450 -18.79 -10.40 15.06
CA TYR A 450 -18.43 -9.59 16.22
C TYR A 450 -18.56 -8.06 16.01
N GLY A 451 -18.90 -7.62 14.80
CA GLY A 451 -18.91 -6.21 14.40
C GLY A 451 -17.52 -5.68 14.07
N PHE A 452 -17.45 -4.50 13.44
CA PHE A 452 -16.19 -3.77 13.24
C PHE A 452 -15.98 -2.76 14.38
N ASP A 453 -14.74 -2.63 14.85
CA ASP A 453 -14.32 -1.60 15.80
C ASP A 453 -13.19 -0.76 15.19
N SER A 454 -13.37 0.56 15.18
CA SER A 454 -12.39 1.49 14.60
C SER A 454 -11.15 1.69 15.47
N ASP A 455 -11.18 1.31 16.74
CA ASP A 455 -9.99 1.32 17.60
C ASP A 455 -9.09 0.12 17.24
N LEU A 456 -8.07 0.34 16.41
CA LEU A 456 -7.13 -0.70 16.00
C LEU A 456 -6.19 -1.17 17.12
N TYR A 457 -6.08 -0.42 18.22
CA TYR A 457 -5.17 -0.72 19.32
C TYR A 457 -5.87 -1.58 20.37
N ASN A 458 -6.99 -1.08 20.91
CA ASN A 458 -7.66 -1.65 22.08
C ASN A 458 -9.09 -2.11 21.79
N GLY A 459 -9.52 -2.06 20.52
CA GLY A 459 -10.85 -2.48 20.12
C GLY A 459 -11.10 -3.96 20.36
N ASP A 460 -12.38 -4.33 20.45
CA ASP A 460 -12.82 -5.73 20.67
C ASP A 460 -13.69 -6.26 19.52
N GLY A 461 -13.69 -5.56 18.38
CA GLY A 461 -14.40 -5.95 17.17
C GLY A 461 -13.80 -7.20 16.52
N GLY A 462 -14.51 -7.74 15.53
CA GLY A 462 -14.07 -8.87 14.72
C GLY A 462 -12.73 -8.61 14.04
N ASN A 463 -12.49 -7.39 13.56
CA ASN A 463 -11.20 -6.98 13.02
C ASN A 463 -10.08 -7.08 14.07
N ASN A 464 -10.29 -6.67 15.31
CA ASN A 464 -9.28 -6.83 16.38
C ASN A 464 -9.07 -8.30 16.77
N LYS A 465 -10.15 -9.09 16.86
CA LYS A 465 -10.07 -10.51 17.21
C LYS A 465 -9.28 -11.31 16.17
N ILE A 466 -9.49 -11.05 14.87
CA ILE A 466 -8.70 -11.70 13.81
C ILE A 466 -7.25 -11.21 13.79
N MET A 467 -6.98 -9.93 14.09
CA MET A 467 -5.62 -9.40 14.32
C MET A 467 -4.88 -10.19 15.39
N LYS A 468 -5.50 -10.39 16.55
CA LYS A 468 -4.92 -11.19 17.63
C LYS A 468 -4.74 -12.65 17.22
N LEU A 469 -5.74 -13.25 16.57
CA LEU A 469 -5.67 -14.64 16.11
C LEU A 469 -4.50 -14.88 15.15
N VAL A 470 -4.28 -13.97 14.19
CA VAL A 470 -3.20 -14.10 13.21
C VAL A 470 -1.84 -13.99 13.87
N ILE A 471 -1.64 -13.03 14.78
CA ILE A 471 -0.38 -12.92 15.54
C ILE A 471 -0.11 -14.18 16.37
N ASP A 472 -1.13 -14.71 17.05
CA ASP A 472 -0.99 -15.95 17.81
C ASP A 472 -0.73 -17.17 16.91
N GLY A 473 -1.38 -17.24 15.75
CA GLY A 473 -1.17 -18.30 14.76
C GLY A 473 0.25 -18.30 14.21
N LEU A 474 0.79 -17.13 13.86
CA LEU A 474 2.18 -16.98 13.42
C LEU A 474 3.18 -17.49 14.46
N LYS A 475 2.92 -17.27 15.76
CA LYS A 475 3.76 -17.79 16.85
C LYS A 475 3.69 -19.31 17.00
N LEU A 476 2.56 -19.92 16.61
CA LEU A 476 2.32 -21.36 16.79
C LEU A 476 2.71 -22.20 15.59
N GLN A 477 2.78 -21.63 14.40
CA GLN A 477 3.09 -22.38 13.19
C GLN A 477 4.57 -22.83 13.16
N PRO A 478 4.87 -24.00 12.57
CA PRO A 478 6.23 -24.50 12.47
C PRO A 478 7.09 -23.68 11.50
N CYS A 479 8.39 -23.93 11.51
CA CYS A 479 9.31 -23.39 10.52
C CYS A 479 9.12 -24.07 9.16
N ASN A 480 9.18 -23.30 8.07
CA ASN A 480 8.85 -23.73 6.70
C ASN A 480 7.44 -24.34 6.56
N PRO A 481 6.38 -23.64 7.01
CA PRO A 481 5.03 -24.17 6.98
C PRO A 481 4.47 -24.24 5.55
N GLY A 482 3.54 -25.17 5.33
CA GLY A 482 2.58 -25.13 4.22
C GLY A 482 1.25 -24.52 4.67
N PHE A 483 0.27 -24.39 3.76
CA PHE A 483 -1.00 -23.71 4.09
C PHE A 483 -1.82 -24.45 5.15
N ILE A 484 -1.69 -25.78 5.23
CA ILE A 484 -2.37 -26.57 6.25
C ILE A 484 -1.75 -26.31 7.63
N ASP A 485 -0.43 -26.24 7.72
CA ASP A 485 0.25 -25.83 8.96
C ASP A 485 -0.23 -24.45 9.43
N GLY A 486 -0.36 -23.48 8.51
CA GLY A 486 -0.88 -22.14 8.82
C GLY A 486 -2.33 -22.16 9.32
N ARG A 487 -3.22 -22.91 8.65
CA ARG A 487 -4.62 -23.09 9.09
C ARG A 487 -4.68 -23.71 10.48
N ASP A 488 -3.93 -24.78 10.69
CA ASP A 488 -3.96 -25.54 11.95
C ASP A 488 -3.37 -24.72 13.10
N ALA A 489 -2.40 -23.85 12.82
CA ALA A 489 -1.89 -22.88 13.79
C ALA A 489 -2.94 -21.84 14.19
N LEU A 490 -3.76 -21.34 13.26
CA LEU A 490 -4.89 -20.45 13.58
C LEU A 490 -5.96 -21.17 14.42
N LEU A 491 -6.27 -22.43 14.11
CA LEU A 491 -7.18 -23.25 14.93
C LEU A 491 -6.59 -23.47 16.33
N ALA A 492 -5.29 -23.73 16.44
CA ALA A 492 -4.62 -23.88 17.72
C ALA A 492 -4.62 -22.56 18.53
N ALA A 493 -4.44 -21.41 17.86
CA ALA A 493 -4.51 -20.09 18.46
C ALA A 493 -5.91 -19.80 19.02
N ASP A 494 -6.97 -20.05 18.24
CA ASP A 494 -8.36 -19.89 18.71
C ASP A 494 -8.65 -20.80 19.90
N MET A 495 -8.22 -22.07 19.86
CA MET A 495 -8.35 -22.98 21.00
C MET A 495 -7.64 -22.46 22.25
N ALA A 496 -6.42 -21.93 22.11
CA ALA A 496 -5.63 -21.43 23.24
C ALA A 496 -6.19 -20.14 23.85
N THR A 497 -6.68 -19.23 23.01
CA THR A 497 -7.09 -17.88 23.42
C THR A 497 -8.56 -17.80 23.83
N THR A 498 -9.45 -18.47 23.09
CA THR A 498 -10.91 -18.38 23.31
C THR A 498 -11.52 -19.66 23.87
N GLY A 499 -10.75 -20.75 23.91
CA GLY A 499 -11.29 -22.08 24.17
C GLY A 499 -11.94 -22.72 22.95
N GLY A 500 -11.71 -22.19 21.74
CA GLY A 500 -12.15 -22.78 20.48
C GLY A 500 -13.55 -22.33 20.03
N VAL A 501 -13.97 -21.11 20.33
CA VAL A 501 -15.33 -20.62 20.03
C VAL A 501 -15.56 -20.29 18.55
N ASP A 502 -14.47 -20.15 17.78
CA ASP A 502 -14.50 -19.76 16.37
C ASP A 502 -14.08 -20.89 15.41
N GLN A 503 -13.72 -22.07 15.92
CA GLN A 503 -13.29 -23.24 15.14
C GLN A 503 -14.21 -23.55 13.94
N CYS A 504 -15.53 -23.51 14.14
CA CYS A 504 -16.50 -23.83 13.08
C CYS A 504 -16.41 -22.85 11.93
N MET A 505 -16.38 -21.55 12.26
CA MET A 505 -16.29 -20.47 11.29
C MET A 505 -14.95 -20.52 10.54
N ILE A 506 -13.85 -20.80 11.26
CA ILE A 506 -12.54 -20.99 10.64
C ILE A 506 -12.60 -22.16 9.65
N TRP A 507 -13.09 -23.33 10.07
CA TRP A 507 -13.22 -24.49 9.17
C TRP A 507 -14.12 -24.23 7.95
N GLU A 508 -15.24 -23.54 8.13
CA GLU A 508 -16.16 -23.18 7.05
C GLU A 508 -15.48 -22.30 6.00
N ILE A 509 -14.75 -21.26 6.42
CA ILE A 509 -14.05 -20.37 5.50
C ILE A 509 -12.90 -21.08 4.78
N PHE A 510 -12.05 -21.78 5.53
CA PHE A 510 -10.92 -22.49 4.94
C PHE A 510 -11.39 -23.58 3.96
N SER A 511 -12.42 -24.36 4.32
CA SER A 511 -12.99 -25.36 3.42
C SER A 511 -13.59 -24.75 2.16
N LYS A 512 -14.26 -23.58 2.24
CA LYS A 512 -14.80 -22.86 1.07
C LYS A 512 -13.71 -22.52 0.04
N ARG A 513 -12.48 -22.26 0.49
CA ARG A 513 -11.32 -21.94 -0.35
C ARG A 513 -10.41 -23.15 -0.64
N GLY A 514 -10.87 -24.38 -0.37
CA GLY A 514 -10.13 -25.60 -0.71
C GLY A 514 -9.11 -26.06 0.34
N LEU A 515 -9.06 -25.43 1.51
CA LEU A 515 -8.23 -25.82 2.67
C LEU A 515 -9.04 -26.57 3.74
N GLY A 516 -10.00 -27.40 3.30
CA GLY A 516 -10.83 -28.22 4.18
C GLY A 516 -10.07 -29.39 4.81
N TYR A 517 -10.79 -30.18 5.61
CA TYR A 517 -10.23 -31.27 6.41
C TYR A 517 -9.43 -32.31 5.62
N GLY A 518 -9.88 -32.64 4.40
CA GLY A 518 -9.21 -33.59 3.51
C GLY A 518 -8.10 -33.00 2.64
N ALA A 519 -7.75 -31.72 2.82
CA ALA A 519 -6.68 -31.10 2.03
C ALA A 519 -5.32 -31.72 2.41
N MET A 520 -4.36 -31.70 1.48
CA MET A 520 -2.99 -32.13 1.72
C MET A 520 -2.03 -31.10 1.16
N GLN A 521 -1.01 -30.72 1.93
CA GLN A 521 -0.03 -29.71 1.51
C GLN A 521 1.14 -30.29 0.70
N GLY A 522 1.44 -31.57 0.88
CA GLY A 522 2.55 -32.19 0.18
C GLY A 522 3.92 -31.82 0.78
N ASP A 523 4.93 -31.72 -0.06
CA ASP A 523 6.29 -31.29 0.31
C ASP A 523 6.37 -29.77 0.34
N THR A 524 6.86 -29.19 1.44
CA THR A 524 6.97 -27.73 1.61
C THR A 524 7.93 -27.09 0.61
N ALA A 525 8.84 -27.87 0.01
CA ALA A 525 9.72 -27.46 -1.08
C ALA A 525 9.10 -27.60 -2.48
N SER A 526 7.81 -27.94 -2.57
CA SER A 526 7.05 -28.09 -3.81
C SER A 526 5.77 -27.26 -3.75
N ARG A 527 5.38 -26.73 -4.89
CA ARG A 527 4.13 -25.97 -5.04
C ARG A 527 3.21 -26.56 -6.11
N THR A 528 3.34 -27.85 -6.40
CA THR A 528 2.58 -28.52 -7.47
C THR A 528 1.95 -29.84 -7.04
N ASP A 529 2.10 -30.21 -5.77
CA ASP A 529 1.61 -31.46 -5.18
C ASP A 529 0.53 -31.23 -4.10
N GLN A 530 0.08 -29.99 -3.91
CA GLN A 530 -1.04 -29.68 -3.04
C GLN A 530 -2.33 -30.34 -3.56
N VAL A 531 -3.15 -30.83 -2.64
CA VAL A 531 -4.48 -31.38 -2.94
C VAL A 531 -5.51 -30.61 -2.14
N GLN A 532 -6.37 -29.88 -2.84
CA GLN A 532 -7.45 -29.15 -2.20
C GLN A 532 -8.60 -30.04 -1.76
N SER A 533 -9.28 -29.64 -0.68
CA SER A 533 -10.54 -30.25 -0.24
C SER A 533 -11.51 -29.18 0.26
N PHE A 534 -12.79 -29.40 -0.01
CA PHE A 534 -13.87 -28.53 0.44
C PHE A 534 -14.69 -29.16 1.60
N THR A 535 -14.18 -30.26 2.17
CA THR A 535 -14.90 -30.99 3.22
C THR A 535 -14.65 -30.35 4.59
N LEU A 536 -15.71 -30.19 5.39
CA LEU A 536 -15.59 -29.93 6.82
C LEU A 536 -15.08 -31.17 7.58
N PRO A 537 -14.53 -31.00 8.80
CA PRO A 537 -14.22 -32.14 9.66
C PRO A 537 -15.46 -33.00 9.96
N PRO A 538 -15.29 -34.29 10.26
CA PRO A 538 -16.38 -35.14 10.75
C PRO A 538 -17.04 -34.57 12.01
N GLU A 539 -18.35 -34.78 12.20
CA GLU A 539 -19.11 -34.23 13.35
C GLU A 539 -18.54 -34.60 14.74
N ASN A 540 -17.78 -35.70 14.83
CA ASN A 540 -17.14 -36.15 16.06
C ASN A 540 -15.69 -35.65 16.23
N ASP A 541 -15.21 -34.80 15.33
CA ASP A 541 -13.90 -34.17 15.44
C ASP A 541 -13.88 -33.19 16.63
N SER A 542 -12.81 -33.23 17.42
CA SER A 542 -12.68 -32.42 18.62
C SER A 542 -12.60 -30.91 18.34
N SER A 543 -12.13 -30.51 17.15
CA SER A 543 -12.15 -29.10 16.74
C SER A 543 -13.59 -28.58 16.57
N LEU A 544 -14.55 -29.48 16.31
CA LEU A 544 -15.97 -29.14 16.22
C LEU A 544 -16.71 -29.27 17.57
N ALA A 545 -16.02 -29.53 18.69
CA ALA A 545 -16.67 -29.75 19.98
C ALA A 545 -17.48 -28.54 20.47
N ASN A 546 -17.06 -27.33 20.11
CA ASN A 546 -17.78 -26.08 20.41
C ASN A 546 -18.71 -25.65 19.26
N CYS A 547 -18.77 -26.42 18.18
CA CYS A 547 -19.81 -26.29 17.17
C CYS A 547 -21.08 -26.92 17.73
N SER A 548 -21.67 -26.25 18.72
CA SER A 548 -23.04 -26.57 19.09
C SER A 548 -23.89 -26.42 17.84
N SER A 549 -24.57 -27.49 17.42
CA SER A 549 -25.71 -27.40 16.51
C SER A 549 -26.54 -26.21 16.98
N LEU A 550 -26.65 -25.18 16.14
CA LEU A 550 -27.33 -23.92 16.44
C LEU A 550 -28.47 -24.16 17.43
N SER A 551 -28.34 -23.63 18.65
CA SER A 551 -29.51 -23.49 19.50
C SER A 551 -30.56 -22.76 18.66
N ILE A 552 -31.82 -23.12 18.84
CA ILE A 552 -32.96 -22.41 18.22
C ILE A 552 -32.83 -20.88 18.47
N ASP A 553 -32.12 -20.48 19.53
CA ASP A 553 -31.81 -19.08 19.82
C ASP A 553 -30.91 -18.38 18.77
N ASP A 554 -29.94 -19.07 18.15
CA ASP A 554 -29.02 -18.46 17.16
C ASP A 554 -29.60 -18.40 15.74
N VAL A 555 -30.47 -19.36 15.38
CA VAL A 555 -31.26 -19.26 14.14
C VAL A 555 -32.33 -18.17 14.22
N GLU A 556 -32.85 -17.89 15.41
CA GLU A 556 -33.82 -16.81 15.63
C GLU A 556 -33.15 -15.43 15.70
N ARG A 557 -31.94 -15.31 16.29
CA ARG A 557 -31.12 -14.08 16.27
C ARG A 557 -30.61 -13.71 14.89
N SER A 558 -30.17 -14.70 14.10
CA SER A 558 -29.68 -14.46 12.75
C SER A 558 -30.77 -14.06 11.76
N ARG A 559 -32.06 -14.18 12.11
CA ARG A 559 -33.16 -13.84 11.19
C ARG A 559 -33.71 -12.44 11.36
N VAL A 560 -33.57 -11.83 12.54
CA VAL A 560 -34.22 -10.56 12.89
C VAL A 560 -33.22 -9.58 13.52
N ASN A 561 -32.91 -8.49 12.82
CA ASN A 561 -32.13 -7.38 13.35
C ASN A 561 -33.05 -6.31 13.95
N ILE A 562 -32.74 -5.85 15.17
CA ILE A 562 -33.58 -4.91 15.92
C ILE A 562 -32.76 -3.71 16.38
N TYR A 563 -33.15 -2.51 15.92
CA TYR A 563 -32.43 -1.29 16.27
C TYR A 563 -33.30 -0.02 16.22
N PRO A 564 -32.94 1.04 16.96
CA PRO A 564 -31.91 1.05 18.00
C PRO A 564 -32.38 0.27 19.23
N ASN A 565 -31.47 -0.43 19.90
CA ASN A 565 -31.73 -1.06 21.19
C ASN A 565 -30.54 -0.78 22.12
N PRO A 566 -30.66 0.12 23.12
CA PRO A 566 -31.90 0.69 23.66
C PRO A 566 -32.66 1.69 22.76
N ALA A 567 -34.00 1.66 22.81
CA ALA A 567 -34.91 2.48 22.01
C ALA A 567 -35.61 3.58 22.84
N LYS A 568 -35.89 4.75 22.23
CA LYS A 568 -36.64 5.85 22.87
C LYS A 568 -38.13 5.88 22.51
N SER A 569 -38.49 5.66 21.25
CA SER A 569 -39.89 5.79 20.80
C SER A 569 -40.24 4.88 19.64
N LYS A 570 -39.25 4.46 18.85
CA LYS A 570 -39.43 3.56 17.72
C LYS A 570 -38.40 2.46 17.75
N LEU A 571 -38.80 1.29 17.28
CA LEU A 571 -37.96 0.12 17.09
C LEU A 571 -38.09 -0.32 15.63
N ASN A 572 -36.97 -0.39 14.91
CA ASN A 572 -36.92 -1.01 13.60
C ASN A 572 -36.69 -2.51 13.79
N ILE A 573 -37.40 -3.31 13.01
CA ILE A 573 -37.30 -4.77 12.98
C ILE A 573 -37.04 -5.12 11.52
N GLU A 574 -35.86 -5.64 11.23
CA GLU A 574 -35.42 -6.03 9.89
C GLU A 574 -35.15 -7.53 9.82
N THR A 575 -35.43 -8.16 8.68
CA THR A 575 -35.20 -9.59 8.49
C THR A 575 -34.45 -9.90 7.20
N ILE A 576 -33.83 -11.09 7.15
CA ILE A 576 -33.10 -11.56 5.96
C ILE A 576 -34.05 -11.95 4.81
N SER A 577 -35.34 -12.17 5.09
CA SER A 577 -36.38 -12.50 4.09
C SER A 577 -37.69 -11.75 4.35
N THR A 578 -38.61 -11.73 3.38
CA THR A 578 -39.93 -11.09 3.51
C THR A 578 -40.78 -11.77 4.60
N PHE A 579 -41.40 -10.96 5.45
CA PHE A 579 -42.11 -11.43 6.64
C PHE A 579 -43.36 -12.30 6.39
N GLY A 580 -44.08 -12.11 5.28
CA GLY A 580 -45.46 -12.61 5.20
C GLY A 580 -46.36 -11.93 6.25
N ASP A 581 -47.42 -12.61 6.68
CA ASP A 581 -48.25 -12.12 7.79
C ASP A 581 -47.58 -12.48 9.12
N ILE A 582 -47.15 -11.46 9.88
CA ILE A 582 -46.47 -11.63 11.17
C ILE A 582 -47.23 -10.94 12.30
N THR A 583 -47.15 -11.53 13.50
CA THR A 583 -47.64 -10.93 14.73
C THR A 583 -46.48 -10.59 15.64
N VAL A 584 -46.37 -9.32 16.01
CA VAL A 584 -45.35 -8.79 16.92
C VAL A 584 -45.99 -8.47 18.26
N SER A 585 -45.44 -9.00 19.35
CA SER A 585 -45.87 -8.76 20.72
C SER A 585 -44.73 -8.22 21.58
N ILE A 586 -45.04 -7.33 22.52
CA ILE A 586 -44.12 -6.89 23.57
C ILE A 586 -44.64 -7.43 24.89
N VAL A 587 -43.77 -8.10 25.63
CA VAL A 587 -44.06 -8.75 26.91
C VAL A 587 -43.19 -8.12 28.00
N ASP A 588 -43.77 -7.83 29.15
CA ASP A 588 -43.01 -7.37 30.32
C ASP A 588 -42.28 -8.54 31.02
N LEU A 589 -41.44 -8.23 32.00
CA LEU A 589 -40.68 -9.25 32.75
C LEU A 589 -41.54 -10.21 33.58
N ASN A 590 -42.83 -9.91 33.77
CA ASN A 590 -43.76 -10.79 34.46
C ASN A 590 -44.55 -11.69 33.49
N GLY A 591 -44.20 -11.67 32.19
CA GLY A 591 -44.86 -12.47 31.17
C GLY A 591 -46.18 -11.88 30.68
N ARG A 592 -46.49 -10.60 31.00
CA ARG A 592 -47.73 -9.95 30.53
C ARG A 592 -47.48 -9.26 29.20
N THR A 593 -48.28 -9.62 28.19
CA THR A 593 -48.27 -8.93 26.90
C THR A 593 -48.81 -7.50 27.04
N ILE A 594 -47.98 -6.52 26.69
CA ILE A 594 -48.24 -5.07 26.77
C ILE A 594 -48.75 -4.52 25.44
N LEU A 595 -48.22 -5.03 24.34
CA LEU A 595 -48.60 -4.61 22.98
C LEU A 595 -48.63 -5.85 22.09
N THR A 596 -49.63 -5.96 21.22
CA THR A 596 -49.65 -6.92 20.11
C THR A 596 -50.13 -6.22 18.86
N LYS A 597 -49.42 -6.41 17.75
CA LYS A 597 -49.79 -5.90 16.42
C LYS A 597 -49.52 -6.95 15.36
N THR A 598 -50.44 -7.08 14.41
CA THR A 598 -50.28 -7.91 13.22
C THR A 598 -49.95 -7.04 12.02
N PHE A 599 -49.00 -7.47 11.21
CA PHE A 599 -48.55 -6.79 10.01
C PHE A 599 -48.64 -7.73 8.81
N ASN A 600 -49.29 -7.27 7.74
CA ASN A 600 -49.25 -7.93 6.44
C ASN A 600 -48.12 -7.28 5.65
N ALA A 601 -46.91 -7.82 5.76
CA ALA A 601 -45.71 -7.16 5.28
C ALA A 601 -45.15 -7.84 4.01
N LEU A 602 -45.25 -7.14 2.89
CA LEU A 602 -44.61 -7.49 1.60
C LEU A 602 -43.12 -7.08 1.54
N GLY A 603 -42.48 -6.80 2.68
CA GLY A 603 -41.10 -6.32 2.79
C GLY A 603 -40.34 -7.00 3.92
N ASN A 604 -39.09 -6.60 4.12
CA ASN A 604 -38.18 -7.14 5.13
C ASN A 604 -37.83 -6.12 6.24
N LYS A 605 -38.56 -5.00 6.30
CA LYS A 605 -38.41 -3.96 7.35
C LYS A 605 -39.77 -3.55 7.92
N LEU A 606 -39.84 -3.45 9.23
CA LEU A 606 -40.99 -2.99 9.99
C LEU A 606 -40.58 -1.94 11.02
N ILE A 607 -41.46 -0.97 11.29
CA ILE A 607 -41.27 0.04 12.33
C ILE A 607 -42.37 -0.09 13.38
N LEU A 608 -41.98 -0.35 14.63
CA LEU A 608 -42.87 -0.44 15.77
C LEU A 608 -42.74 0.82 16.65
N ASP A 609 -43.86 1.49 16.90
CA ASP A 609 -43.94 2.60 17.86
C ASP A 609 -44.10 2.05 19.27
N ILE A 610 -43.14 2.38 20.13
CA ILE A 610 -43.06 1.97 21.54
C ILE A 610 -43.07 3.18 22.50
N SER A 611 -43.46 4.37 22.01
CA SER A 611 -43.49 5.60 22.80
C SER A 611 -44.38 5.51 24.05
N GLY A 612 -45.41 4.66 24.02
CA GLY A 612 -46.31 4.41 25.14
C GLY A 612 -45.79 3.46 26.22
N LEU A 613 -44.60 2.88 26.06
CA LEU A 613 -43.99 2.01 27.07
C LEU A 613 -43.24 2.83 28.14
N GLU A 614 -43.33 2.40 29.39
CA GLU A 614 -42.49 2.92 30.47
C GLU A 614 -41.02 2.53 30.26
N LYS A 615 -40.10 3.25 30.93
CA LYS A 615 -38.68 2.89 30.87
C LYS A 615 -38.47 1.54 31.56
N GLY A 616 -37.78 0.64 30.88
CA GLY A 616 -37.62 -0.71 31.41
C GLY A 616 -37.18 -1.72 30.36
N LEU A 617 -37.12 -2.96 30.82
CA LEU A 617 -36.73 -4.10 30.00
C LEU A 617 -37.98 -4.88 29.58
N TYR A 618 -38.05 -5.21 28.28
CA TYR A 618 -39.15 -5.95 27.70
C TYR A 618 -38.62 -7.07 26.80
N LEU A 619 -39.47 -8.06 26.51
CA LEU A 619 -39.25 -9.07 25.49
C LEU A 619 -40.11 -8.74 24.27
N LEU A 620 -39.53 -8.70 23.09
CA LEU A 620 -40.22 -8.58 21.81
C LEU A 620 -40.36 -9.97 21.20
N GLU A 621 -41.57 -10.48 21.09
CA GLU A 621 -41.88 -11.75 20.44
C GLU A 621 -42.40 -11.49 19.02
N ILE A 622 -41.83 -12.14 18.02
CA ILE A 622 -42.23 -12.04 16.61
C ILE A 622 -42.63 -13.43 16.13
N LYS A 623 -43.88 -13.59 15.71
CA LYS A 623 -44.44 -14.86 15.28
C LYS A 623 -44.93 -14.79 13.85
N GLY A 624 -44.30 -15.55 12.96
CA GLY A 624 -44.76 -15.81 11.59
C GLY A 624 -45.40 -17.19 11.45
N GLU A 625 -45.78 -17.57 10.24
CA GLU A 625 -46.38 -18.90 9.97
C GLU A 625 -45.40 -20.06 10.24
N THR A 626 -44.09 -19.84 10.02
CA THR A 626 -43.04 -20.87 10.08
C THR A 626 -41.88 -20.55 11.02
N PHE A 627 -41.89 -19.41 11.72
CA PHE A 627 -40.82 -19.00 12.64
C PHE A 627 -41.36 -18.25 13.87
N THR A 628 -40.61 -18.24 14.97
CA THR A 628 -40.97 -17.49 16.19
C THR A 628 -39.72 -16.98 16.89
N SER A 629 -39.47 -15.68 16.81
CA SER A 629 -38.30 -15.01 17.40
C SER A 629 -38.67 -14.33 18.71
N SER A 630 -37.73 -14.23 19.64
CA SER A 630 -37.88 -13.54 20.92
C SER A 630 -36.63 -12.76 21.27
N GLU A 631 -36.75 -11.44 21.31
CA GLU A 631 -35.62 -10.53 21.43
C GLU A 631 -35.75 -9.58 22.61
N LYS A 632 -34.64 -9.33 23.30
CA LYS A 632 -34.60 -8.48 24.48
C LYS A 632 -34.52 -7.02 24.05
N ILE A 633 -35.49 -6.18 24.45
CA ILE A 633 -35.49 -4.74 24.12
C ILE A 633 -35.43 -3.87 25.39
N ILE A 634 -34.64 -2.80 25.34
CA ILE A 634 -34.47 -1.83 26.42
C ILE A 634 -35.16 -0.52 26.01
N LYS A 635 -36.15 -0.08 26.77
CA LYS A 635 -36.83 1.21 26.59
C LYS A 635 -36.20 2.26 27.50
N ASN A 636 -35.62 3.29 26.89
CA ASN A 636 -34.98 4.43 27.58
C ASN A 636 -35.89 5.63 27.80
#